data_AF-A0A6B0VAH7-F1
#
_entry.id   AF-A0A6B0VAH7-F1
#
_cell.length_a   1.000
_cell.length_b   1.000
_cell.length_c   1.000
_cell.angle_alpha   90.00
_cell.angle_beta   90.00
_cell.angle_gamma   90.00
#
_symmetry.space_group_name_H-M   'P 1'
#
loop_
_entity.id
_entity.type
_entity.pdbx_description
1 polymer ?
#
loop_
_entity_poly.entity_id
_entity_poly.type
_entity_poly.pdbx_seq_one_letter_code
_entity_poly.pdbx_strand_id
1 'polypeptide(L)'
;MLRCLYLGARSLLICCLAFFVVTTAAPTDTNVGVQPRHQAADNSIEVLDQFHGKTFAFSDTRSKKPYLVSSEVSCFTIQMLHSAEEKEHKVMLWLHYTTLSDKLTHVDTISFVVKPESETTPENKLRFVFEGSSINDLTVKEAEFIHRPNSCYRLKIFKDGGCAFLALLTSSDNSGSDNCLQSNELGTCTSEIYHASESKKCLEYTLVTEEHQSKDTETSALRPINNNPRLETDPALQQYQDFKKGLLFSSLVLVYSSLQRDDFRLCMITYRPNKPPGLDGNLYILTSGLESKRAMVQNFNPYTLSGYNETYRTAARIYRNGEFYETKVIFTDKKQCIILRTEGYQNLCELFTGGRYTNGILNSICFFIYAVYCKEPGARFTSLDECWPPASK
;
A
#
# COMPACT_ATOMS: atom_id res chain seq x y z
N MET A 1 -65.20 6.98 -35.11
CA MET A 1 -65.02 5.56 -35.49
C MET A 1 -63.63 5.41 -36.12
N LEU A 2 -62.82 4.49 -35.56
CA LEU A 2 -61.66 3.74 -36.13
C LEU A 2 -60.59 4.52 -36.93
N ARG A 3 -59.26 4.38 -36.78
CA ARG A 3 -58.29 3.42 -36.18
C ARG A 3 -56.95 4.19 -36.05
N CYS A 4 -56.16 4.10 -34.97
CA CYS A 4 -54.97 3.22 -34.79
C CYS A 4 -54.04 3.12 -36.02
N LEU A 5 -52.71 3.24 -36.00
CA LEU A 5 -51.66 3.03 -34.98
C LEU A 5 -50.29 3.51 -35.58
N TYR A 6 -49.34 3.92 -34.73
CA TYR A 6 -47.86 3.77 -34.84
C TYR A 6 -47.05 4.47 -35.94
N LEU A 7 -46.11 5.34 -35.51
CA LEU A 7 -44.65 5.13 -35.49
C LEU A 7 -43.90 6.47 -35.47
N GLY A 8 -42.93 6.60 -34.55
CA GLY A 8 -41.73 7.42 -34.79
C GLY A 8 -41.72 8.86 -34.28
N ALA A 9 -41.90 9.10 -32.98
CA ALA A 9 -41.44 10.35 -32.36
C ALA A 9 -39.91 10.30 -32.16
N ARG A 10 -39.18 10.57 -33.24
CA ARG A 10 -37.76 10.93 -33.23
C ARG A 10 -37.71 12.41 -33.60
N SER A 11 -36.90 13.18 -32.87
CA SER A 11 -36.62 14.61 -33.03
C SER A 11 -37.47 15.53 -32.15
N LEU A 12 -37.00 15.77 -30.93
CA LEU A 12 -37.01 17.07 -30.23
C LEU A 12 -36.58 16.87 -28.77
N LEU A 13 -35.26 16.96 -28.53
CA LEU A 13 -34.65 17.39 -27.26
C LEU A 13 -33.15 17.61 -27.49
N ILE A 14 -32.84 18.53 -28.40
CA ILE A 14 -31.54 19.18 -28.53
C ILE A 14 -31.83 20.68 -28.43
N CYS A 15 -31.89 21.24 -27.22
CA CYS A 15 -31.82 22.70 -27.01
C CYS A 15 -31.72 23.12 -25.54
N CYS A 16 -30.96 22.41 -24.70
CA CYS A 16 -30.58 22.92 -23.38
C CYS A 16 -29.24 22.29 -22.99
N LEU A 17 -28.14 22.93 -23.40
CA LEU A 17 -26.80 22.90 -22.76
C LEU A 17 -25.81 23.63 -23.68
N ALA A 18 -25.97 24.94 -23.78
CA ALA A 18 -24.95 25.83 -24.31
C ALA A 18 -24.52 26.76 -23.17
N PHE A 19 -23.66 26.24 -22.30
CA PHE A 19 -22.75 27.04 -21.48
C PHE A 19 -21.35 26.47 -21.69
N PHE A 20 -20.76 26.81 -22.83
CA PHE A 20 -19.31 26.69 -23.03
C PHE A 20 -18.66 27.79 -22.18
N VAL A 21 -18.24 27.43 -20.96
CA VAL A 21 -17.19 28.18 -20.28
C VAL A 21 -15.89 27.77 -20.96
N VAL A 22 -15.38 28.66 -21.80
CA VAL A 22 -14.02 28.62 -22.33
C VAL A 22 -13.08 28.80 -21.16
N THR A 23 -12.58 27.71 -20.59
CA THR A 23 -11.38 27.79 -19.73
C THR A 23 -10.20 27.96 -20.67
N THR A 24 -9.65 29.17 -20.68
CA THR A 24 -8.36 29.52 -21.27
C THR A 24 -7.32 28.44 -20.95
N ALA A 25 -6.64 27.95 -21.98
CA ALA A 25 -5.53 27.02 -21.85
C ALA A 25 -4.50 27.58 -20.86
N ALA A 26 -4.21 26.81 -19.80
CA ALA A 26 -3.07 27.09 -18.93
C ALA A 26 -1.78 26.94 -19.76
N PRO A 27 -0.79 27.83 -19.56
CA PRO A 27 0.45 27.80 -20.32
C PRO A 27 1.19 26.47 -20.09
N THR A 28 1.71 25.92 -21.18
CA THR A 28 2.66 24.80 -21.20
C THR A 28 3.90 25.16 -20.40
N ASP A 29 3.96 24.71 -19.14
CA ASP A 29 5.18 24.77 -18.35
C ASP A 29 6.05 23.57 -18.72
N THR A 30 6.92 23.78 -19.71
CA THR A 30 8.00 22.85 -20.07
C THR A 30 9.10 22.93 -19.02
N ASN A 31 8.88 22.33 -17.86
CA ASN A 31 9.90 22.03 -16.86
C ASN A 31 9.53 20.76 -16.10
N VAL A 32 9.72 19.61 -16.75
CA VAL A 32 9.70 18.29 -16.09
C VAL A 32 11.07 18.06 -15.44
N GLY A 33 11.37 18.89 -14.45
CA GLY A 33 12.21 18.51 -13.33
C GLY A 33 11.27 18.35 -12.15
N VAL A 34 11.39 17.26 -11.39
CA VAL A 34 10.80 17.22 -10.05
C VAL A 34 11.50 18.31 -9.25
N GLN A 35 10.99 19.53 -9.30
CA GLN A 35 11.33 20.52 -8.28
C GLN A 35 10.78 19.93 -6.97
N PRO A 36 11.63 19.74 -5.95
CA PRO A 36 11.13 19.47 -4.61
C PRO A 36 10.13 20.58 -4.32
N ARG A 37 8.88 20.23 -3.99
CA ARG A 37 8.02 21.22 -3.37
C ARG A 37 8.79 21.68 -2.14
N HIS A 38 9.20 22.95 -2.11
CA HIS A 38 9.49 23.64 -0.87
C HIS A 38 8.18 23.73 -0.10
N GLN A 39 7.77 22.61 0.51
CA GLN A 39 7.05 22.68 1.77
C GLN A 39 8.03 23.35 2.73
N ALA A 40 7.57 24.36 3.47
CA ALA A 40 8.30 24.76 4.66
C ALA A 40 8.56 23.47 5.44
N ALA A 41 9.83 23.12 5.62
CA ALA A 41 10.24 21.89 6.26
C ALA A 41 9.76 21.94 7.71
N ASP A 42 8.57 21.39 7.96
CA ASP A 42 8.19 21.05 9.31
C ASP A 42 8.98 19.79 9.64
N ASN A 43 10.16 20.00 10.27
CA ASN A 43 11.08 18.95 10.70
C ASN A 43 10.36 17.85 11.50
N SER A 44 9.20 18.15 12.10
CA SER A 44 8.39 17.17 12.82
C SER A 44 7.79 16.10 11.91
N ILE A 45 7.52 16.38 10.64
CA ILE A 45 6.90 15.44 9.68
C ILE A 45 7.95 14.59 8.96
N GLU A 46 9.16 15.10 8.73
CA GLU A 46 10.27 14.34 8.12
C GLU A 46 10.65 13.09 8.92
N VAL A 47 10.39 13.08 10.24
CA VAL A 47 10.59 11.89 11.08
C VAL A 47 9.70 10.72 10.65
N LEU A 48 8.55 11.00 10.02
CA LEU A 48 7.62 9.97 9.55
C LEU A 48 8.24 9.13 8.43
N ASP A 49 9.00 9.78 7.55
CA ASP A 49 9.75 9.12 6.48
C ASP A 49 10.82 8.18 7.04
N GLN A 50 11.43 8.54 8.18
CA GLN A 50 12.45 7.70 8.83
C GLN A 50 11.90 6.44 9.47
N PHE A 51 10.62 6.41 9.86
CA PHE A 51 10.02 5.20 10.45
C PHE A 51 9.28 4.34 9.44
N HIS A 52 8.92 4.89 8.28
CA HIS A 52 8.14 4.14 7.31
C HIS A 52 8.81 2.79 6.99
N GLY A 53 8.01 1.73 7.01
CA GLY A 53 8.41 0.37 6.71
C GLY A 53 9.14 -0.33 7.86
N LYS A 54 9.51 0.36 8.95
CA LYS A 54 10.15 -0.28 10.11
C LYS A 54 9.17 -1.24 10.79
N THR A 55 9.70 -2.41 11.15
CA THR A 55 8.96 -3.47 11.83
C THR A 55 9.53 -3.69 13.23
N PHE A 56 8.65 -3.84 14.21
CA PHE A 56 8.98 -4.03 15.61
C PHE A 56 8.29 -5.28 16.15
N ALA A 57 9.00 -6.14 16.88
CA ALA A 57 8.47 -7.36 17.46
C ALA A 57 8.16 -7.19 18.94
N PHE A 58 7.01 -7.70 19.36
CA PHE A 58 6.63 -7.74 20.76
C PHE A 58 7.61 -8.60 21.56
N SER A 59 8.09 -8.04 22.66
CA SER A 59 9.24 -8.58 23.38
C SER A 59 8.94 -8.94 24.83
N ASP A 60 7.70 -8.72 25.29
CA ASP A 60 7.31 -9.14 26.62
C ASP A 60 7.19 -10.66 26.70
N THR A 61 7.94 -11.24 27.63
CA THR A 61 7.94 -12.69 27.91
C THR A 61 6.93 -13.05 29.00
N ARG A 62 6.39 -12.06 29.73
CA ARG A 62 5.48 -12.25 30.87
C ARG A 62 4.02 -12.18 30.45
N SER A 63 3.69 -11.31 29.50
CA SER A 63 2.38 -11.26 28.85
C SER A 63 2.48 -11.88 27.46
N LYS A 64 1.52 -12.75 27.12
CA LYS A 64 1.32 -13.20 25.74
C LYS A 64 0.17 -12.47 25.05
N LYS A 65 -0.34 -11.38 25.64
CA LYS A 65 -1.48 -10.63 25.12
C LYS A 65 -1.06 -9.17 24.92
N PRO A 66 -0.64 -8.79 23.69
CA PRO A 66 -0.30 -7.42 23.37
C PRO A 66 -1.53 -6.51 23.47
N TYR A 67 -1.33 -5.25 23.84
CA TYR A 67 -2.40 -4.27 24.06
C TYR A 67 -3.27 -4.04 22.82
N LEU A 68 -2.64 -4.13 21.65
CA LEU A 68 -3.28 -3.94 20.35
C LEU A 68 -3.99 -5.19 19.80
N VAL A 69 -4.10 -6.27 20.58
CA VAL A 69 -4.81 -7.50 20.16
C VAL A 69 -5.62 -8.04 21.35
N SER A 70 -6.86 -8.51 21.12
CA SER A 70 -7.72 -9.02 22.20
C SER A 70 -7.37 -10.46 22.63
N SER A 71 -6.63 -11.18 21.80
CA SER A 71 -6.27 -12.59 21.96
C SER A 71 -4.84 -12.77 22.48
N GLU A 72 -4.57 -13.92 23.10
CA GLU A 72 -3.18 -14.33 23.37
C GLU A 72 -2.50 -14.81 22.09
N VAL A 73 -1.24 -14.46 21.93
CA VAL A 73 -0.47 -14.66 20.70
C VAL A 73 0.85 -15.39 20.98
N SER A 74 1.24 -16.24 20.04
CA SER A 74 2.55 -16.88 19.99
C SER A 74 3.62 -15.97 19.37
N CYS A 75 3.18 -15.00 18.56
CA CYS A 75 4.02 -14.01 17.94
C CYS A 75 3.19 -12.73 17.66
N PHE A 76 3.83 -11.55 17.79
CA PHE A 76 3.25 -10.28 17.37
C PHE A 76 4.32 -9.32 16.84
N THR A 77 4.07 -8.70 15.70
CA THR A 77 4.88 -7.60 15.15
C THR A 77 4.02 -6.45 14.66
N ILE A 78 4.54 -5.23 14.78
CA ILE A 78 3.95 -4.00 14.29
C ILE A 78 4.85 -3.44 13.18
N GLN A 79 4.28 -3.16 12.00
CA GLN A 79 4.93 -2.39 10.95
C GLN A 79 4.27 -1.01 10.81
N MET A 80 5.07 0.05 10.75
CA MET A 80 4.56 1.41 10.60
C MET A 80 4.72 1.90 9.16
N LEU A 81 3.66 2.38 8.55
CA LEU A 81 3.65 2.97 7.20
C LEU A 81 3.19 4.41 7.28
N HIS A 82 3.76 5.25 6.43
CA HIS A 82 3.45 6.67 6.27
C HIS A 82 3.26 7.01 4.79
N SER A 83 2.24 7.82 4.49
CA SER A 83 1.90 8.30 3.16
C SER A 83 1.53 9.78 3.21
N ALA A 84 1.94 10.55 2.20
CA ALA A 84 1.51 11.94 2.03
C ALA A 84 0.41 12.00 0.95
N GLU A 85 -0.84 12.21 1.37
CA GLU A 85 -2.02 12.29 0.51
C GLU A 85 -2.44 13.76 0.34
N GLU A 86 -1.98 14.40 -0.73
CA GLU A 86 -2.28 15.80 -1.09
C GLU A 86 -1.95 16.84 0.00
N LYS A 87 -2.88 17.08 0.94
CA LYS A 87 -2.76 18.03 2.06
C LYS A 87 -2.62 17.34 3.42
N GLU A 88 -2.83 16.03 3.49
CA GLU A 88 -2.83 15.28 4.75
C GLU A 88 -1.72 14.23 4.74
N HIS A 89 -1.04 14.07 5.87
CA HIS A 89 -0.16 12.93 6.10
C HIS A 89 -0.96 11.84 6.79
N LYS A 90 -0.79 10.60 6.37
CA LYS A 90 -1.44 9.43 6.94
C LYS A 90 -0.42 8.45 7.46
N VAL A 91 -0.74 7.83 8.59
CA VAL A 91 0.07 6.78 9.22
C VAL A 91 -0.78 5.54 9.42
N MET A 92 -0.25 4.39 9.05
CA MET A 92 -0.92 3.10 9.17
C MET A 92 -0.05 2.13 9.97
N LEU A 93 -0.64 1.51 10.99
CA LEU A 93 -0.03 0.42 11.72
C LEU A 93 -0.53 -0.89 11.15
N TRP A 94 0.39 -1.77 10.79
CA TRP A 94 0.13 -3.12 10.33
C TRP A 94 0.50 -4.09 11.44
N LEU A 95 -0.47 -4.90 11.85
CA LEU A 95 -0.40 -5.77 13.01
C LEU A 95 -0.36 -7.22 12.52
N HIS A 96 0.79 -7.88 12.61
CA HIS A 96 0.91 -9.30 12.24
C HIS A 96 1.02 -10.13 13.50
N TYR A 97 0.12 -11.10 13.69
CA TYR A 97 0.15 -11.98 14.85
C TYR A 97 -0.31 -13.38 14.55
N THR A 98 0.13 -14.33 15.39
CA THR A 98 -0.37 -15.70 15.38
C THR A 98 -0.98 -16.02 16.73
N THR A 99 -2.28 -16.27 16.78
CA THR A 99 -3.05 -16.61 17.98
C THR A 99 -2.59 -17.93 18.61
N LEU A 100 -2.60 -18.03 19.94
CA LEU A 100 -2.19 -19.26 20.64
C LEU A 100 -3.24 -20.38 20.56
N SER A 101 -4.53 -20.02 20.53
CA SER A 101 -5.66 -20.94 20.63
C SER A 101 -5.77 -21.86 19.41
N ASP A 102 -5.78 -21.28 18.22
CA ASP A 102 -6.00 -21.96 16.94
C ASP A 102 -4.75 -21.98 16.04
N LYS A 103 -3.68 -21.27 16.45
CA LYS A 103 -2.42 -21.14 15.70
C LYS A 103 -2.64 -20.53 14.31
N LEU A 104 -3.67 -19.72 14.13
CA LEU A 104 -3.93 -18.98 12.90
C LEU A 104 -3.12 -17.69 12.88
N THR A 105 -2.71 -17.29 11.68
CA THR A 105 -1.96 -16.03 11.46
C THR A 105 -2.95 -14.99 10.96
N HIS A 106 -2.93 -13.82 11.57
CA HIS A 106 -3.82 -12.70 11.30
C HIS A 106 -3.02 -11.45 10.94
N VAL A 107 -3.64 -10.59 10.12
CA VAL A 107 -3.10 -9.28 9.75
C VAL A 107 -4.19 -8.23 9.84
N ASP A 108 -4.00 -7.30 10.78
CA ASP A 108 -4.92 -6.18 11.00
C ASP A 108 -4.25 -4.84 10.70
N THR A 109 -5.06 -3.81 10.41
CA THR A 109 -4.55 -2.46 10.18
C THR A 109 -5.27 -1.40 11.01
N ILE A 110 -4.51 -0.39 11.45
CA ILE A 110 -5.03 0.78 12.16
C ILE A 110 -4.54 2.03 11.43
N SER A 111 -5.48 2.90 11.04
CA SER A 111 -5.24 4.04 10.16
C SER A 111 -5.44 5.37 10.88
N PHE A 112 -4.48 6.28 10.73
CA PHE A 112 -4.47 7.61 11.36
C PHE A 112 -4.20 8.72 10.35
N VAL A 113 -4.83 9.88 10.57
CA VAL A 113 -4.44 11.17 9.99
C VAL A 113 -3.50 11.87 10.96
N VAL A 114 -2.41 12.42 10.44
CA VAL A 114 -1.45 13.21 11.21
C VAL A 114 -1.94 14.66 11.26
N LYS A 115 -2.07 15.19 12.47
CA LYS A 115 -2.26 16.62 12.72
C LYS A 115 -1.01 17.17 13.39
N PRO A 116 -0.29 18.13 12.78
CA PRO A 116 0.79 18.81 13.48
C PRO A 116 0.21 19.53 14.71
N GLU A 117 0.83 19.36 15.89
CA GLU A 117 0.50 20.20 17.05
C GLU A 117 1.05 21.61 16.81
N SER A 118 0.28 22.64 17.18
CA SER A 118 0.67 24.06 17.01
C SER A 118 2.02 24.35 17.67
N GLU A 119 2.74 25.37 17.17
CA GLU A 119 4.11 25.84 17.51
C GLU A 119 4.47 26.02 19.02
N THR A 120 3.57 25.72 19.95
CA THR A 120 3.73 25.93 21.40
C THR A 120 4.03 24.65 22.20
N THR A 121 4.07 23.47 21.60
CA THR A 121 4.45 22.22 22.30
C THR A 121 5.96 21.98 22.26
N PRO A 122 6.66 21.88 23.40
CA PRO A 122 8.14 21.83 23.45
C PRO A 122 8.79 20.49 23.03
N GLU A 123 8.12 19.58 22.33
CA GLU A 123 8.68 18.26 22.00
C GLU A 123 8.30 17.84 20.58
N ASN A 124 9.16 17.06 19.92
CA ASN A 124 8.95 16.42 18.62
C ASN A 124 7.78 15.41 18.68
N LYS A 125 6.57 15.93 18.86
CA LYS A 125 5.34 15.20 19.11
C LYS A 125 4.38 15.41 17.95
N LEU A 126 3.82 14.32 17.46
CA LEU A 126 2.79 14.33 16.42
C LEU A 126 1.52 13.72 16.97
N ARG A 127 0.38 14.36 16.69
CA ARG A 127 -0.92 13.83 17.04
C ARG A 127 -1.50 13.03 15.88
N PHE A 128 -1.80 11.77 16.14
CA PHE A 128 -2.42 10.85 15.20
C PHE A 128 -3.89 10.71 15.55
N VAL A 129 -4.76 11.25 14.71
CA VAL A 129 -6.21 11.15 14.87
C VAL A 129 -6.68 9.93 14.11
N PHE A 130 -7.40 9.05 14.79
CA PHE A 130 -7.96 7.87 14.14
C PHE A 130 -8.97 8.29 13.06
N GLU A 131 -8.79 7.82 11.83
CA GLU A 131 -9.67 8.21 10.71
C GLU A 131 -10.95 7.36 10.66
N GLY A 132 -11.06 6.34 11.51
CA GLY A 132 -12.11 5.33 11.39
C GLY A 132 -11.77 4.31 10.29
N SER A 133 -12.14 3.05 10.55
CA SER A 133 -12.22 1.88 9.62
C SER A 133 -11.48 0.61 10.04
N SER A 134 -10.99 0.47 11.28
CA SER A 134 -10.64 -0.88 11.73
C SER A 134 -11.91 -1.63 12.12
N ILE A 135 -12.23 -2.67 11.37
CA ILE A 135 -13.21 -3.71 11.70
C ILE A 135 -12.68 -4.54 12.89
N ASN A 136 -11.88 -3.98 13.78
CA ASN A 136 -11.39 -4.67 14.96
C ASN A 136 -12.20 -4.18 16.16
N ASP A 137 -12.41 -5.06 17.15
CA ASP A 137 -12.89 -4.71 18.50
C ASP A 137 -11.92 -3.78 19.28
N LEU A 138 -10.99 -3.14 18.56
CA LEU A 138 -10.04 -2.15 19.02
C LEU A 138 -10.64 -0.78 18.76
N THR A 139 -11.35 -0.26 19.77
CA THR A 139 -11.83 1.13 19.81
C THR A 139 -10.68 2.11 20.08
N VAL A 140 -9.69 2.12 19.20
CA VAL A 140 -8.60 3.12 19.24
C VAL A 140 -9.17 4.46 18.83
N LYS A 141 -8.98 5.49 19.66
CA LYS A 141 -9.54 6.83 19.43
C LYS A 141 -8.52 7.81 18.88
N GLU A 142 -7.31 7.77 19.44
CA GLU A 142 -6.21 8.63 19.05
C GLU A 142 -4.88 7.99 19.47
N ALA A 143 -3.79 8.48 18.88
CA ALA A 143 -2.46 8.15 19.31
C ALA A 143 -1.56 9.39 19.31
N GLU A 144 -0.55 9.39 20.18
CA GLU A 144 0.50 10.39 20.21
C GLU A 144 1.83 9.73 19.88
N PHE A 145 2.50 10.23 18.84
CA PHE A 145 3.82 9.78 18.46
C PHE A 145 4.85 10.76 18.97
N ILE A 146 5.83 10.26 19.72
CA ILE A 146 6.89 11.06 20.29
C ILE A 146 8.21 10.53 19.76
N HIS A 147 8.95 11.41 19.10
CA HIS A 147 10.28 11.12 18.62
C HIS A 147 11.34 11.58 19.61
N ARG A 148 12.14 10.64 20.12
CA ARG A 148 13.35 10.94 20.88
C ARG A 148 14.57 10.64 19.99
N PRO A 149 15.50 11.60 19.78
CA PRO A 149 16.72 11.34 19.03
C PRO A 149 17.52 10.17 19.62
N ASN A 150 18.11 9.34 18.75
CA ASN A 150 19.18 8.38 19.03
C ASN A 150 18.89 7.13 19.90
N SER A 151 17.65 6.71 20.18
CA SER A 151 17.47 5.37 20.80
C SER A 151 16.09 4.70 20.69
N CYS A 152 14.98 5.45 20.56
CA CYS A 152 13.67 4.83 20.45
C CYS A 152 12.57 5.78 19.97
N TYR A 153 11.47 5.20 19.50
CA TYR A 153 10.21 5.92 19.28
C TYR A 153 9.18 5.51 20.34
N ARG A 154 8.26 6.40 20.65
CA ARG A 154 7.16 6.11 21.56
C ARG A 154 5.82 6.39 20.89
N LEU A 155 4.94 5.40 20.94
CA LEU A 155 3.56 5.55 20.51
C LEU A 155 2.64 5.38 21.73
N LYS A 156 1.97 6.45 22.13
CA LYS A 156 0.94 6.39 23.17
C LYS A 156 -0.40 6.18 22.50
N ILE A 157 -1.09 5.09 22.81
CA ILE A 157 -2.37 4.72 22.22
C ILE A 157 -3.47 4.85 23.26
N PHE A 158 -4.59 5.45 22.87
CA PHE A 158 -5.76 5.63 23.71
C PHE A 158 -6.90 4.72 23.24
N LYS A 159 -7.46 3.94 24.17
CA LYS A 159 -8.61 3.04 23.96
C LYS A 159 -9.70 3.32 25.00
N ASP A 160 -10.94 2.89 24.73
CA ASP A 160 -11.98 2.85 25.77
C ASP A 160 -11.50 2.04 26.98
N GLY A 161 -11.33 2.72 28.12
CA GLY A 161 -10.92 2.11 29.38
C GLY A 161 -9.44 2.24 29.74
N GLY A 162 -8.60 2.89 28.92
CA GLY A 162 -7.21 3.16 29.33
C GLY A 162 -6.29 3.65 28.21
N CYS A 163 -4.99 3.63 28.51
CA CYS A 163 -3.94 4.01 27.60
C CYS A 163 -2.74 3.06 27.72
N ALA A 164 -2.00 2.89 26.64
CA ALA A 164 -0.76 2.15 26.62
C ALA A 164 0.35 2.91 25.90
N PHE A 165 1.58 2.80 26.41
CA PHE A 165 2.79 3.25 25.77
C PHE A 165 3.48 2.07 25.09
N LEU A 166 3.65 2.16 23.78
CA LEU A 166 4.45 1.22 22.99
C LEU A 166 5.84 1.84 22.80
N ALA A 167 6.85 1.27 23.45
CA ALA A 167 8.24 1.63 23.27
C ALA A 167 8.81 0.86 22.08
N LEU A 168 9.12 1.56 20.99
CA LEU A 168 9.62 1.00 19.73
C LEU A 168 11.12 1.25 19.63
N LEU A 169 11.92 0.26 19.99
CA LEU A 169 13.37 0.38 20.07
C LEU A 169 13.99 0.30 18.68
N THR A 170 14.89 1.24 18.36
CA THR A 170 15.52 1.32 17.04
C THR A 170 16.70 0.36 16.87
N SER A 171 17.24 -0.16 17.98
CA SER A 171 18.25 -1.22 18.00
C SER A 171 17.67 -2.47 18.66
N SER A 172 18.29 -3.63 18.38
CA SER A 172 18.01 -4.90 19.05
C SER A 172 18.52 -4.95 20.50
N ASP A 173 19.32 -3.97 20.91
CA ASP A 173 19.94 -3.93 22.23
C ASP A 173 19.01 -3.27 23.25
N ASN A 174 18.90 -3.89 24.43
CA ASN A 174 18.07 -3.40 25.53
C ASN A 174 18.58 -2.09 26.16
N SER A 175 19.75 -1.60 25.76
CA SER A 175 20.37 -0.40 26.32
C SER A 175 19.54 0.88 26.15
N GLY A 176 18.54 0.88 25.26
CA GLY A 176 17.61 1.99 25.04
C GLY A 176 16.26 1.90 25.77
N SER A 177 15.92 0.80 26.44
CA SER A 177 14.57 0.62 27.04
C SER A 177 14.29 1.61 28.17
N ASP A 178 15.27 1.84 29.03
CA ASP A 178 15.12 2.67 30.23
C ASP A 178 14.98 4.15 29.88
N ASN A 179 15.60 4.58 28.77
CA ASN A 179 15.45 5.93 28.23
C ASN A 179 14.11 6.12 27.50
N CYS A 180 13.52 5.04 26.99
CA CYS A 180 12.26 5.08 26.26
C CYS A 180 11.02 5.15 27.18
N LEU A 181 11.16 4.58 28.37
CA LEU A 181 10.10 4.47 29.37
C LEU A 181 10.53 5.21 30.65
N GLN A 182 10.56 6.54 30.62
CA GLN A 182 10.74 7.31 31.86
C GLN A 182 9.51 7.17 32.75
N SER A 183 9.68 6.59 33.95
CA SER A 183 8.63 6.29 34.94
C SER A 183 7.73 7.49 35.28
N ASN A 184 8.25 8.70 35.13
CA ASN A 184 7.61 9.96 35.48
C ASN A 184 6.47 10.32 34.50
N GLU A 185 6.48 9.76 33.29
CA GLU A 185 5.53 10.07 32.20
C GLU A 185 4.50 8.96 31.98
N LEU A 186 4.66 7.78 32.59
CA LEU A 186 3.75 6.64 32.40
C LEU A 186 2.36 6.89 33.00
N GLY A 187 2.27 7.65 34.10
CA GLY A 187 1.01 7.89 34.80
C GLY A 187 0.29 6.56 35.11
N THR A 188 -0.97 6.45 34.69
CA THR A 188 -1.79 5.23 34.82
C THR A 188 -1.79 4.33 33.57
N CYS A 189 -1.01 4.67 32.53
CA CYS A 189 -0.98 3.88 31.30
C CYS A 189 -0.10 2.63 31.46
N THR A 190 -0.46 1.54 30.80
CA THR A 190 0.41 0.35 30.70
C THR A 190 1.57 0.63 29.73
N SER A 191 2.64 -0.15 29.80
CA SER A 191 3.75 -0.06 28.86
C SER A 191 4.12 -1.41 28.27
N GLU A 192 4.54 -1.38 27.01
CA GLU A 192 4.99 -2.53 26.25
C GLU A 192 6.25 -2.19 25.47
N ILE A 193 7.15 -3.16 25.35
CA ILE A 193 8.44 -3.00 24.68
C ILE A 193 8.45 -3.81 23.40
N TYR A 194 8.93 -3.18 22.33
CA TYR A 194 9.08 -3.79 21.03
C TYR A 194 10.50 -3.54 20.49
N HIS A 195 11.20 -4.62 20.12
CA HIS A 195 12.51 -4.52 19.49
C HIS A 195 12.41 -4.40 17.98
N ALA A 196 13.33 -3.67 17.36
CA ALA A 196 13.52 -3.71 15.92
C ALA A 196 13.63 -5.17 15.44
N SER A 197 12.81 -5.52 14.45
CA SER A 197 12.69 -6.87 13.94
C SER A 197 12.94 -6.88 12.44
N GLU A 198 14.03 -7.52 12.04
CA GLU A 198 14.19 -7.99 10.66
C GLU A 198 13.43 -9.32 10.43
N SER A 199 12.83 -9.86 11.48
CA SER A 199 12.48 -11.27 11.54
C SER A 199 11.09 -11.58 10.99
N LYS A 200 11.08 -12.68 10.24
CA LYS A 200 9.95 -13.48 9.76
C LYS A 200 9.17 -14.19 10.88
N LYS A 201 9.22 -13.71 12.12
CA LYS A 201 8.77 -14.46 13.31
C LYS A 201 7.28 -14.77 13.30
N CYS A 202 6.46 -13.86 12.80
CA CYS A 202 4.99 -14.05 12.80
C CYS A 202 4.44 -14.51 11.45
N LEU A 203 5.23 -14.39 10.39
CA LEU A 203 4.86 -14.75 9.02
C LEU A 203 6.05 -15.45 8.36
N GLU A 204 5.88 -16.73 8.01
CA GLU A 204 6.90 -17.48 7.31
C GLU A 204 7.00 -17.01 5.86
N TYR A 205 8.21 -16.92 5.33
CA TYR A 205 8.41 -16.55 3.94
C TYR A 205 9.06 -17.70 3.17
N THR A 206 8.33 -18.21 2.19
CA THR A 206 8.84 -19.14 1.19
C THR A 206 9.59 -18.35 0.14
N LEU A 207 10.90 -18.60 0.05
CA LEU A 207 11.73 -18.05 -1.02
C LEU A 207 11.43 -18.82 -2.31
N VAL A 208 11.10 -18.09 -3.38
CA VAL A 208 10.92 -18.63 -4.72
C VAL A 208 11.99 -18.01 -5.62
N THR A 209 12.74 -18.87 -6.28
CA THR A 209 13.84 -18.48 -7.18
C THR A 209 13.53 -18.94 -8.59
N GLU A 210 13.84 -18.09 -9.57
CA GLU A 210 13.77 -18.46 -10.97
C GLU A 210 15.04 -19.27 -11.32
N GLU A 211 14.89 -20.59 -11.51
CA GLU A 211 16.02 -21.47 -11.84
C GLU A 211 16.46 -21.35 -13.31
N HIS A 212 15.62 -20.78 -14.17
CA HIS A 212 15.89 -20.60 -15.60
C HIS A 212 15.36 -19.26 -16.12
N GLN A 213 16.28 -18.37 -16.51
CA GLN A 213 15.94 -17.21 -17.34
C GLN A 213 15.57 -17.70 -18.74
N SER A 214 14.29 -17.85 -19.03
CA SER A 214 13.82 -18.10 -20.39
C SER A 214 13.91 -16.81 -21.22
N LYS A 215 14.37 -16.95 -22.47
CA LYS A 215 14.52 -15.90 -23.49
C LYS A 215 13.39 -14.87 -23.52
N ASP A 216 13.81 -13.64 -23.81
CA ASP A 216 12.99 -12.47 -24.13
C ASP A 216 11.70 -12.87 -24.88
N THR A 217 10.55 -12.53 -24.29
CA THR A 217 9.26 -12.69 -24.96
C THR A 217 9.06 -11.47 -25.85
N GLU A 218 9.12 -11.66 -27.18
CA GLU A 218 8.78 -10.60 -28.13
C GLU A 218 7.31 -10.20 -27.95
N THR A 219 7.08 -9.01 -27.42
CA THR A 219 5.73 -8.42 -27.34
C THR A 219 5.32 -7.96 -28.75
N SER A 220 4.31 -8.62 -29.33
CA SER A 220 3.73 -8.20 -30.61
C SER A 220 2.94 -6.90 -30.43
N ALA A 221 3.46 -5.79 -30.95
CA ALA A 221 2.81 -4.49 -30.93
C ALA A 221 1.60 -4.48 -31.88
N LEU A 222 0.38 -4.58 -31.33
CA LEU A 222 -0.85 -4.30 -32.06
C LEU A 222 -0.97 -2.80 -32.37
N ARG A 223 -1.11 -2.45 -33.65
CA ARG A 223 -1.29 -1.07 -34.12
C ARG A 223 -2.68 -0.53 -33.78
N PRO A 224 -2.84 0.80 -33.56
CA PRO A 224 -4.09 1.36 -33.09
C PRO A 224 -5.15 1.40 -34.19
N ILE A 225 -6.38 1.03 -33.81
CA ILE A 225 -7.61 1.34 -34.55
C ILE A 225 -8.19 2.62 -33.92
N ASN A 226 -8.56 3.58 -34.78
CA ASN A 226 -8.93 4.96 -34.44
C ASN A 226 -10.02 5.05 -33.34
N ASN A 227 -9.88 6.03 -32.43
CA ASN A 227 -10.71 6.33 -31.24
C ASN A 227 -10.51 5.47 -29.97
N ASN A 228 -9.48 4.62 -29.92
CA ASN A 228 -9.12 3.88 -28.72
C ASN A 228 -8.17 4.68 -27.81
N PRO A 229 -8.13 4.39 -26.49
CA PRO A 229 -7.07 4.89 -25.62
C PRO A 229 -5.68 4.61 -26.20
N ARG A 230 -4.69 5.43 -25.82
CA ARG A 230 -3.29 5.20 -26.22
C ARG A 230 -2.91 3.75 -25.92
N LEU A 231 -2.10 3.16 -26.79
CA LEU A 231 -1.61 1.80 -26.56
C LEU A 231 -0.75 1.79 -25.29
N GLU A 232 -0.74 0.68 -24.55
CA GLU A 232 0.13 0.52 -23.38
C GLU A 232 1.64 0.67 -23.74
N THR A 233 1.97 0.58 -25.02
CA THR A 233 3.32 0.76 -25.58
C THR A 233 3.63 2.17 -26.03
N ASP A 234 2.70 3.11 -25.88
CA ASP A 234 2.89 4.49 -26.31
C ASP A 234 4.05 5.16 -25.53
N PRO A 235 5.05 5.76 -26.22
CA PRO A 235 6.17 6.43 -25.57
C PRO A 235 5.79 7.48 -24.53
N ALA A 236 4.63 8.16 -24.70
CA ALA A 236 4.15 9.17 -23.76
C ALA A 236 3.78 8.59 -22.39
N LEU A 237 3.46 7.29 -22.32
CA LEU A 237 3.07 6.59 -21.09
C LEU A 237 4.26 6.05 -20.30
N GLN A 238 5.42 5.85 -20.94
CA GLN A 238 6.57 5.18 -20.31
C GLN A 238 7.03 5.82 -19.00
N GLN A 239 6.89 7.15 -18.90
CA GLN A 239 7.19 7.86 -17.65
C GLN A 239 6.33 7.44 -16.46
N TYR A 240 5.15 6.86 -16.69
CA TYR A 240 4.23 6.34 -15.68
C TYR A 240 4.32 4.82 -15.56
N GLN A 241 5.29 4.18 -16.20
CA GLN A 241 5.43 2.72 -16.22
C GLN A 241 6.65 2.25 -15.45
N ASP A 242 7.24 3.09 -14.60
CA ASP A 242 8.37 2.70 -13.77
C ASP A 242 7.92 1.76 -12.63
N PHE A 243 8.20 0.47 -12.78
CA PHE A 243 7.80 -0.59 -11.84
C PHE A 243 8.35 -0.33 -10.45
N LYS A 244 9.64 0.01 -10.37
CA LYS A 244 10.28 0.26 -9.08
C LYS A 244 9.61 1.41 -8.36
N LYS A 245 9.46 2.57 -9.03
CA LYS A 245 8.81 3.73 -8.42
C LYS A 245 7.36 3.46 -8.01
N GLY A 246 6.65 2.64 -8.77
CA GLY A 246 5.28 2.26 -8.44
C GLY A 246 5.13 1.32 -7.25
N LEU A 247 6.22 0.74 -6.72
CA LEU A 247 6.19 -0.09 -5.51
C LEU A 247 6.85 0.56 -4.29
N LEU A 248 7.57 1.68 -4.46
CA LEU A 248 8.42 2.25 -3.42
C LEU A 248 7.66 3.04 -2.33
N PHE A 249 6.38 3.36 -2.51
CA PHE A 249 5.67 4.26 -1.61
C PHE A 249 4.95 3.57 -0.44
N SER A 250 4.66 2.26 -0.53
CA SER A 250 3.98 1.51 0.53
C SER A 250 3.90 0.00 0.24
N SER A 251 3.33 -0.75 1.19
CA SER A 251 2.73 -2.07 0.93
C SER A 251 1.43 -1.88 0.16
N LEU A 252 1.33 -2.51 -1.00
CA LEU A 252 0.22 -2.35 -1.93
C LEU A 252 -0.73 -3.53 -1.82
N VAL A 253 -2.02 -3.27 -1.62
CA VAL A 253 -3.06 -4.28 -1.54
C VAL A 253 -3.81 -4.39 -2.87
N LEU A 254 -4.23 -5.60 -3.24
CA LEU A 254 -5.02 -5.83 -4.45
C LEU A 254 -6.43 -5.30 -4.27
N VAL A 255 -6.86 -4.38 -5.13
CA VAL A 255 -8.22 -3.83 -5.10
C VAL A 255 -9.07 -4.38 -6.24
N TYR A 256 -8.56 -4.40 -7.47
CA TYR A 256 -9.26 -4.97 -8.62
C TYR A 256 -8.43 -6.04 -9.30
N SER A 257 -9.10 -7.11 -9.73
CA SER A 257 -8.53 -8.12 -10.63
C SER A 257 -9.49 -8.33 -11.79
N SER A 258 -8.95 -8.48 -13.00
CA SER A 258 -9.74 -8.83 -14.18
C SER A 258 -10.24 -10.27 -14.13
N LEU A 259 -9.62 -11.13 -13.31
CA LEU A 259 -10.03 -12.52 -13.12
C LEU A 259 -10.99 -12.63 -11.93
N GLN A 260 -12.19 -13.17 -12.21
CA GLN A 260 -13.19 -13.43 -11.17
C GLN A 260 -12.76 -14.56 -10.22
N ARG A 261 -12.09 -15.59 -10.76
CA ARG A 261 -11.53 -16.71 -9.99
C ARG A 261 -10.06 -16.86 -10.35
N ASP A 262 -9.22 -16.83 -9.33
CA ASP A 262 -7.78 -16.99 -9.41
C ASP A 262 -7.33 -17.59 -8.07
N ASP A 263 -6.76 -18.79 -8.13
CA ASP A 263 -6.32 -19.51 -6.93
C ASP A 263 -4.97 -18.95 -6.41
N PHE A 264 -4.26 -18.16 -7.23
CA PHE A 264 -2.96 -17.56 -6.91
C PHE A 264 -2.97 -16.03 -7.08
N ARG A 265 -3.77 -15.35 -6.26
CA ARG A 265 -3.81 -13.89 -6.21
C ARG A 265 -2.64 -13.33 -5.43
N LEU A 266 -1.98 -12.30 -5.97
CA LEU A 266 -1.09 -11.47 -5.18
C LEU A 266 -1.99 -10.50 -4.40
N CYS A 267 -2.19 -10.75 -3.11
CA CYS A 267 -3.11 -9.95 -2.30
C CYS A 267 -2.44 -8.72 -1.72
N MET A 268 -1.14 -8.81 -1.47
CA MET A 268 -0.32 -7.67 -1.09
C MET A 268 1.08 -7.81 -1.65
N ILE A 269 1.67 -6.70 -2.10
CA ILE A 269 3.06 -6.62 -2.56
C ILE A 269 3.78 -5.55 -1.75
N THR A 270 4.96 -5.87 -1.24
CA THR A 270 5.85 -4.93 -0.54
C THR A 270 7.24 -4.97 -1.16
N TYR A 271 7.79 -3.81 -1.51
CA TYR A 271 9.14 -3.68 -2.06
C TYR A 271 9.85 -2.47 -1.49
N ARG A 272 10.89 -2.71 -0.66
CA ARG A 272 11.75 -1.67 -0.04
C ARG A 272 11.00 -0.35 0.23
N PRO A 273 9.89 -0.41 0.98
CA PRO A 273 8.98 0.73 1.06
C PRO A 273 9.71 1.92 1.72
N ASN A 274 9.52 3.10 1.14
CA ASN A 274 10.13 4.41 1.44
C ASN A 274 11.66 4.45 1.52
N LYS A 275 12.35 3.57 0.80
CA LYS A 275 13.78 3.75 0.52
C LYS A 275 13.97 4.43 -0.83
N PRO A 276 15.00 5.28 -1.01
CA PRO A 276 15.36 5.75 -2.33
C PRO A 276 15.63 4.56 -3.26
N PRO A 277 15.43 4.70 -4.57
CA PRO A 277 15.69 3.63 -5.53
C PRO A 277 17.13 3.11 -5.40
N GLY A 278 17.32 1.99 -4.70
CA GLY A 278 18.63 1.34 -4.51
C GLY A 278 18.92 0.34 -5.62
N LEU A 279 19.79 -0.64 -5.36
CA LEU A 279 19.94 -1.82 -6.22
C LEU A 279 18.64 -2.64 -6.28
N ASP A 280 18.59 -3.64 -7.14
CA ASP A 280 17.51 -4.63 -7.13
C ASP A 280 17.45 -5.36 -5.79
N GLY A 281 16.31 -6.00 -5.51
CA GLY A 281 16.00 -6.49 -4.17
C GLY A 281 14.98 -7.61 -4.19
N ASN A 282 14.16 -7.72 -3.15
CA ASN A 282 13.14 -8.76 -3.07
C ASN A 282 11.74 -8.14 -2.98
N LEU A 283 10.77 -8.75 -3.67
CA LEU A 283 9.35 -8.56 -3.37
C LEU A 283 8.96 -9.48 -2.22
N TYR A 284 8.20 -8.92 -1.27
CA TYR A 284 7.53 -9.67 -0.22
C TYR A 284 6.03 -9.65 -0.52
N ILE A 285 5.42 -10.82 -0.66
CA ILE A 285 4.08 -10.96 -1.24
C ILE A 285 3.20 -11.81 -0.33
N LEU A 286 2.03 -11.29 0.03
CA LEU A 286 0.94 -12.12 0.55
C LEU A 286 0.16 -12.66 -0.64
N THR A 287 -0.08 -13.97 -0.66
CA THR A 287 -0.75 -14.63 -1.79
C THR A 287 -1.80 -15.63 -1.29
N SER A 288 -2.91 -15.76 -2.02
CA SER A 288 -3.92 -16.78 -1.77
C SER A 288 -3.46 -18.19 -2.12
N GLY A 289 -2.39 -18.31 -2.92
CA GLY A 289 -1.95 -19.59 -3.49
C GLY A 289 -0.94 -20.37 -2.65
N LEU A 290 -0.69 -19.96 -1.41
CA LEU A 290 0.13 -20.68 -0.44
C LEU A 290 -0.71 -21.09 0.78
N GLU A 291 -0.19 -22.04 1.55
CA GLU A 291 -0.75 -22.37 2.86
C GLU A 291 -0.85 -21.13 3.75
N SER A 292 -1.87 -21.08 4.61
CA SER A 292 -2.30 -19.90 5.39
C SER A 292 -1.24 -19.23 6.27
N LYS A 293 -0.07 -19.85 6.47
CA LYS A 293 1.03 -19.33 7.29
C LYS A 293 2.21 -18.79 6.48
N ARG A 294 2.13 -18.86 5.15
CA ARG A 294 3.25 -18.57 4.26
C ARG A 294 2.96 -17.38 3.37
N ALA A 295 3.92 -16.47 3.36
CA ALA A 295 4.07 -15.44 2.36
C ALA A 295 5.18 -15.85 1.37
N MET A 296 5.16 -15.24 0.21
CA MET A 296 6.15 -15.47 -0.84
C MET A 296 7.21 -14.37 -0.81
N VAL A 297 8.46 -14.76 -1.01
CA VAL A 297 9.55 -13.83 -1.32
C VAL A 297 10.15 -14.24 -2.64
N GLN A 298 10.33 -13.29 -3.53
CA GLN A 298 11.06 -13.50 -4.78
C GLN A 298 12.06 -12.39 -5.02
N ASN A 299 13.09 -12.68 -5.79
CA ASN A 299 13.97 -11.64 -6.32
C ASN A 299 13.17 -10.71 -7.24
N PHE A 300 13.49 -9.43 -7.19
CA PHE A 300 12.88 -8.35 -7.96
C PHE A 300 13.93 -7.65 -8.79
N ASN A 301 14.00 -8.03 -10.06
CA ASN A 301 14.93 -7.50 -11.04
C ASN A 301 14.13 -6.87 -12.19
N PRO A 302 13.61 -5.65 -12.03
CA PRO A 302 12.83 -5.01 -13.08
C PRO A 302 13.73 -4.59 -14.25
N TYR A 303 13.21 -4.71 -15.46
CA TYR A 303 13.92 -4.43 -16.71
C TYR A 303 13.07 -3.56 -17.64
N THR A 304 13.73 -3.00 -18.65
CA THR A 304 13.08 -2.23 -19.71
C THR A 304 12.70 -3.18 -20.84
N LEU A 305 11.46 -3.10 -21.32
CA LEU A 305 11.01 -3.85 -22.49
C LEU A 305 11.74 -3.39 -23.77
N SER A 306 11.90 -4.30 -24.73
CA SER A 306 12.53 -3.96 -26.02
C SER A 306 11.79 -2.82 -26.72
N GLY A 307 12.53 -1.82 -27.22
CA GLY A 307 11.97 -0.63 -27.87
C GLY A 307 11.45 0.46 -26.91
N TYR A 308 11.54 0.26 -25.60
CA TYR A 308 11.21 1.29 -24.61
C TYR A 308 12.45 2.10 -24.23
N ASN A 309 12.23 3.30 -23.66
CA ASN A 309 13.31 4.12 -23.12
C ASN A 309 13.93 3.44 -21.88
N GLU A 310 15.24 3.19 -21.95
CA GLU A 310 16.05 2.55 -20.89
C GLU A 310 15.99 3.25 -19.52
N THR A 311 15.53 4.51 -19.49
CA THR A 311 15.26 5.25 -18.26
C THR A 311 14.20 4.58 -17.38
N TYR A 312 13.24 3.87 -17.99
CA TYR A 312 12.10 3.29 -17.28
C TYR A 312 12.17 1.77 -17.27
N ARG A 313 12.20 1.19 -16.08
CA ARG A 313 12.13 -0.26 -15.86
C ARG A 313 10.66 -0.67 -15.82
N THR A 314 10.11 -1.09 -16.95
CA THR A 314 8.67 -1.23 -17.18
C THR A 314 8.09 -2.61 -16.90
N ALA A 315 8.93 -3.63 -16.78
CA ALA A 315 8.51 -5.00 -16.56
C ALA A 315 9.37 -5.72 -15.51
N ALA A 316 8.83 -6.78 -14.94
CA ALA A 316 9.53 -7.73 -14.10
C ALA A 316 8.90 -9.12 -14.22
N ARG A 317 9.69 -10.15 -13.94
CA ARG A 317 9.21 -11.54 -13.88
C ARG A 317 8.61 -11.79 -12.49
N ILE A 318 7.33 -12.15 -12.44
CA ILE A 318 6.59 -12.39 -11.19
C ILE A 318 6.11 -13.84 -11.16
N TYR A 319 6.37 -14.51 -10.05
CA TYR A 319 5.93 -15.89 -9.86
C TYR A 319 4.43 -15.97 -9.64
N ARG A 320 3.75 -16.84 -10.39
CA ARG A 320 2.36 -17.22 -10.20
C ARG A 320 2.17 -18.71 -10.43
N ASN A 321 1.59 -19.39 -9.47
CA ASN A 321 1.09 -20.76 -9.61
C ASN A 321 2.05 -21.74 -10.32
N GLY A 322 3.31 -21.79 -9.91
CA GLY A 322 4.30 -22.73 -10.46
C GLY A 322 5.30 -22.12 -11.43
N GLU A 323 5.03 -20.96 -12.03
CA GLU A 323 5.88 -20.38 -13.09
C GLU A 323 6.13 -18.88 -12.91
N PHE A 324 7.19 -18.36 -13.52
CA PHE A 324 7.43 -16.92 -13.63
C PHE A 324 6.84 -16.38 -14.92
N TYR A 325 6.09 -15.29 -14.81
CA TYR A 325 5.48 -14.59 -15.95
C TYR A 325 6.00 -13.16 -16.05
N GLU A 326 6.19 -12.69 -17.28
CA GLU A 326 6.43 -11.26 -17.50
C GLU A 326 5.20 -10.47 -17.09
N THR A 327 5.41 -9.54 -16.16
CA THR A 327 4.40 -8.58 -15.71
C THR A 327 4.90 -7.20 -16.03
N LYS A 328 4.08 -6.40 -16.73
CA LYS A 328 4.39 -5.02 -17.09
C LYS A 328 3.51 -4.04 -16.33
N VAL A 329 4.01 -2.83 -16.14
CA VAL A 329 3.24 -1.72 -15.58
C VAL A 329 2.45 -1.06 -16.69
N ILE A 330 1.13 -0.99 -16.54
CA ILE A 330 0.29 -0.15 -17.40
C ILE A 330 0.44 1.31 -16.97
N PHE A 331 0.31 1.56 -15.67
CA PHE A 331 0.36 2.88 -15.07
C PHE A 331 0.67 2.81 -13.57
N THR A 332 1.41 3.79 -13.08
CA THR A 332 1.53 4.13 -11.68
C THR A 332 1.51 5.65 -11.52
N ASP A 333 0.85 6.12 -10.47
CA ASP A 333 0.94 7.51 -10.04
C ASP A 333 2.22 7.80 -9.22
N LYS A 334 3.03 6.74 -8.97
CA LYS A 334 4.27 6.74 -8.18
C LYS A 334 4.05 7.10 -6.70
N LYS A 335 2.82 7.04 -6.22
CA LYS A 335 2.44 7.55 -4.90
C LYS A 335 1.48 6.65 -4.14
N GLN A 336 0.44 6.14 -4.79
CA GLN A 336 -0.65 5.43 -4.13
C GLN A 336 -1.15 4.23 -4.91
N CYS A 337 -0.82 4.08 -6.19
CA CYS A 337 -1.31 2.95 -6.97
C CYS A 337 -0.33 2.44 -8.03
N ILE A 338 -0.58 1.21 -8.46
CA ILE A 338 0.04 0.61 -9.65
C ILE A 338 -0.96 -0.32 -10.33
N ILE A 339 -0.97 -0.30 -11.66
CA ILE A 339 -1.76 -1.20 -12.49
C ILE A 339 -0.80 -2.11 -13.24
N LEU A 340 -0.97 -3.41 -13.05
CA LEU A 340 -0.11 -4.44 -13.61
C LEU A 340 -0.86 -5.26 -14.65
N ARG A 341 -0.14 -5.69 -15.70
CA ARG A 341 -0.60 -6.63 -16.72
C ARG A 341 0.33 -7.83 -16.77
N THR A 342 -0.22 -9.03 -16.69
CA THR A 342 0.51 -10.29 -16.88
C THR A 342 -0.10 -11.04 -18.07
N GLU A 343 0.38 -10.78 -19.29
CA GLU A 343 -0.21 -11.32 -20.52
C GLU A 343 -0.17 -12.85 -20.57
N GLY A 344 0.97 -13.44 -20.20
CA GLY A 344 1.17 -14.89 -20.14
C GLY A 344 0.32 -15.61 -19.08
N TYR A 345 -0.32 -14.87 -18.17
CA TYR A 345 -1.21 -15.41 -17.15
C TYR A 345 -2.64 -14.95 -17.40
N GLN A 346 -3.29 -15.53 -18.40
CA GLN A 346 -4.68 -15.25 -18.78
C GLN A 346 -4.98 -13.77 -19.08
N ASN A 347 -3.99 -13.02 -19.57
CA ASN A 347 -4.09 -11.57 -19.78
C ASN A 347 -4.57 -10.80 -18.55
N LEU A 348 -4.17 -11.28 -17.36
CA LEU A 348 -4.55 -10.73 -16.07
C LEU A 348 -4.19 -9.25 -15.98
N CYS A 349 -5.13 -8.44 -15.52
CA CYS A 349 -4.90 -7.06 -15.13
C CYS A 349 -5.35 -6.80 -13.69
N GLU A 350 -4.46 -6.20 -12.91
CA GLU A 350 -4.66 -5.96 -11.49
C GLU A 350 -4.38 -4.50 -11.14
N LEU A 351 -5.21 -3.93 -10.26
CA LEU A 351 -4.99 -2.63 -9.63
C LEU A 351 -4.63 -2.86 -8.17
N PHE A 352 -3.48 -2.33 -7.78
CA PHE A 352 -3.03 -2.29 -6.40
C PHE A 352 -3.02 -0.87 -5.85
N THR A 353 -3.34 -0.70 -4.57
CA THR A 353 -3.31 0.59 -3.88
C THR A 353 -2.54 0.52 -2.56
N GLY A 354 -1.92 1.63 -2.13
CA GLY A 354 -1.20 1.70 -0.86
C GLY A 354 -2.14 1.71 0.34
N GLY A 355 -1.98 0.72 1.22
CA GLY A 355 -2.44 0.69 2.61
C GLY A 355 -3.94 0.88 2.94
N ARG A 356 -4.79 1.20 1.97
CA ARG A 356 -6.24 1.21 2.14
C ARG A 356 -6.97 0.73 0.89
N TYR A 357 -8.02 -0.04 1.14
CA TYR A 357 -9.13 -0.27 0.21
C TYR A 357 -9.99 0.99 0.13
N THR A 358 -9.40 2.09 -0.36
CA THR A 358 -10.18 3.32 -0.57
C THR A 358 -11.11 3.09 -1.75
N ASN A 359 -12.41 3.00 -1.46
CA ASN A 359 -13.46 2.98 -2.47
C ASN A 359 -13.45 4.29 -3.27
N GLY A 360 -12.74 4.32 -4.40
CA GLY A 360 -12.94 5.22 -5.56
C GLY A 360 -12.80 6.74 -5.39
N ILE A 361 -12.79 7.30 -4.18
CA ILE A 361 -12.91 8.76 -3.95
C ILE A 361 -11.53 9.45 -3.91
N LEU A 362 -10.49 8.79 -3.40
CA LEU A 362 -9.14 9.37 -3.25
C LEU A 362 -8.12 8.92 -4.32
N ASN A 363 -8.44 7.88 -5.09
CA ASN A 363 -7.57 7.29 -6.12
C ASN A 363 -8.16 7.40 -7.54
N SER A 364 -8.96 8.43 -7.81
CA SER A 364 -9.84 8.51 -8.99
C SER A 364 -9.13 8.24 -10.32
N ILE A 365 -7.86 8.64 -10.48
CA ILE A 365 -7.12 8.43 -11.72
C ILE A 365 -6.78 6.96 -11.98
N CYS A 366 -6.35 6.20 -10.97
CA CYS A 366 -5.94 4.81 -11.17
C CYS A 366 -7.13 3.91 -11.50
N PHE A 367 -8.27 4.18 -10.86
CA PHE A 367 -9.52 3.49 -11.15
C PHE A 367 -10.04 3.82 -12.55
N PHE A 368 -9.94 5.09 -12.97
CA PHE A 368 -10.27 5.50 -14.33
C PHE A 368 -9.36 4.83 -15.37
N ILE A 369 -8.04 4.88 -15.16
CA ILE A 369 -7.06 4.24 -16.06
C ILE A 369 -7.29 2.73 -16.10
N TYR A 370 -7.58 2.07 -14.98
CA TYR A 370 -7.96 0.66 -14.96
C TYR A 370 -9.18 0.40 -15.85
N ALA A 371 -10.25 1.18 -15.71
CA ALA A 371 -11.45 1.00 -16.54
C ALA A 371 -11.15 1.19 -18.05
N VAL A 372 -10.23 2.10 -18.39
CA VAL A 372 -9.81 2.35 -19.78
C VAL A 372 -9.02 1.18 -20.38
N TYR A 373 -8.05 0.63 -19.64
CA TYR A 373 -7.15 -0.41 -20.18
C TYR A 373 -7.61 -1.84 -19.88
N CYS A 374 -8.27 -2.05 -18.76
CA CYS A 374 -8.60 -3.36 -18.20
C CYS A 374 -10.10 -3.64 -18.18
N LYS A 375 -10.93 -2.63 -18.49
CA LYS A 375 -12.39 -2.72 -18.52
C LYS A 375 -12.96 -2.99 -17.12
N GLU A 376 -14.14 -3.61 -17.06
CA GLU A 376 -14.78 -3.95 -15.80
C GLU A 376 -13.99 -5.07 -15.08
N PRO A 377 -13.70 -4.91 -13.77
CA PRO A 377 -12.98 -5.94 -13.03
C PRO A 377 -13.86 -7.17 -12.82
N GLY A 378 -13.25 -8.36 -12.95
CA GLY A 378 -13.90 -9.63 -12.65
C GLY A 378 -14.06 -9.88 -11.14
N ALA A 379 -13.16 -9.31 -10.31
CA ALA A 379 -13.24 -9.34 -8.86
C ALA A 379 -12.84 -7.97 -8.28
N ARG A 380 -13.52 -7.59 -7.19
CA ARG A 380 -13.24 -6.37 -6.42
C ARG A 380 -13.05 -6.76 -4.96
N PHE A 381 -12.04 -6.16 -4.34
CA PHE A 381 -11.69 -6.41 -2.95
C PHE A 381 -11.86 -5.12 -2.15
N THR A 382 -12.52 -5.22 -1.01
CA THR A 382 -12.74 -4.12 -0.06
C THR A 382 -11.99 -4.30 1.25
N SER A 383 -11.36 -5.46 1.43
CA SER A 383 -10.57 -5.82 2.59
C SER A 383 -9.57 -6.94 2.26
N LEU A 384 -8.55 -7.12 3.12
CA LEU A 384 -7.47 -8.09 2.87
C LEU A 384 -7.94 -9.53 3.00
N ASP A 385 -8.93 -9.80 3.85
CA ASP A 385 -9.52 -11.12 4.06
C ASP A 385 -10.27 -11.66 2.84
N GLU A 386 -10.83 -10.77 2.01
CA GLU A 386 -11.50 -11.18 0.77
C GLU A 386 -10.50 -11.75 -0.25
N CYS A 387 -9.24 -11.32 -0.23
CA CYS A 387 -8.19 -11.85 -1.10
C CYS A 387 -7.35 -12.92 -0.42
N TRP A 388 -6.94 -12.68 0.83
CA TRP A 388 -6.01 -13.51 1.59
C TRP A 388 -6.72 -14.03 2.85
N PRO A 389 -7.24 -15.27 2.82
CA PRO A 389 -8.04 -15.83 3.90
C PRO A 389 -7.42 -15.78 5.32
N PRO A 390 -6.09 -15.80 5.53
CA PRO A 390 -5.52 -15.60 6.87
C PRO A 390 -5.86 -14.25 7.50
N ALA A 391 -6.20 -13.22 6.72
CA ALA A 391 -6.70 -11.97 7.26
C ALA A 391 -8.18 -12.05 7.70
N SER A 392 -8.87 -13.18 7.46
CA SER A 392 -10.25 -13.39 7.91
C SER A 392 -10.35 -13.45 9.43
N LYS A 393 -11.49 -12.99 9.93
CA LYS A 393 -11.74 -12.71 11.36
C LYS A 393 -12.36 -13.89 12.08
#